data_AF-A0A972YLW4-F1
#
_entry.id   AF-A0A972YLW4-F1
#
_cell.length_a   1.000
_cell.length_b   1.000
_cell.length_c   1.000
_cell.angle_alpha   90.00
_cell.angle_beta   90.00
_cell.angle_gamma   90.00
#
_symmetry.space_group_name_H-M   'P 1'
#
loop_
_entity.id
_entity.type
_entity.pdbx_description
1 polymer ?
#
loop_
_entity_poly.entity_id
_entity_poly.type
_entity_poly.pdbx_seq_one_letter_code
_entity_poly.pdbx_strand_id
1 'polypeptide(L)'
;MLSVRLDPQTERALERTAAAQGLTKSEFLRSLIDERLKEDARRATPWQLGHERFGRVGSGRGDLSTTRKSKLKAKLRGKTGRH
;
A
#
# COMPACT_ATOMS: atom_id res chain seq x y z
N MET A 1 -4.27 17.85 15.76
CA MET A 1 -5.41 17.37 16.57
C MET A 1 -6.38 16.67 15.63
N LEU A 2 -6.74 15.42 15.92
CA LEU A 2 -7.71 14.64 15.15
C LEU A 2 -9.01 14.57 15.98
N SER A 3 -10.15 14.85 15.37
CA SER A 3 -11.47 14.70 16.00
C SER A 3 -12.25 13.63 15.28
N VAL A 4 -12.63 12.58 16.00
CA VAL A 4 -13.40 11.43 15.48
C VAL A 4 -14.67 11.33 16.30
N ARG A 5 -15.82 11.26 15.62
CA ARG A 5 -17.08 10.96 16.28
C ARG A 5 -17.22 9.46 16.44
N LEU A 6 -17.33 9.02 17.68
CA LEU A 6 -17.66 7.65 18.05
C LEU A 6 -19.13 7.60 18.48
N ASP A 7 -19.77 6.47 18.25
CA ASP A 7 -21.08 6.23 18.86
C ASP A 7 -20.94 6.13 20.40
N PRO A 8 -22.01 6.40 21.16
CA PRO A 8 -21.93 6.43 22.62
C PRO A 8 -21.53 5.09 23.25
N GLN A 9 -21.80 3.96 22.60
CA GLN A 9 -21.45 2.65 23.13
C GLN A 9 -19.94 2.41 22.98
N THR A 10 -19.36 2.77 21.84
CA THR A 10 -17.92 2.66 21.59
C THR A 10 -17.12 3.60 22.48
N GLU A 11 -17.55 4.85 22.65
CA GLU A 11 -16.89 5.80 23.57
C GLU A 11 -16.83 5.25 25.01
N ARG A 12 -17.95 4.71 25.51
CA ARG A 12 -18.01 4.10 26.85
C ARG A 12 -17.12 2.86 26.97
N ALA A 13 -17.04 2.04 25.93
CA ALA A 13 -16.16 0.88 25.92
C ALA A 13 -14.69 1.29 25.95
N LEU A 14 -14.33 2.32 25.16
CA LEU A 14 -13.00 2.91 25.13
C LEU A 14 -12.61 3.45 26.51
N GLU A 15 -13.48 4.24 27.14
CA GLU A 15 -13.26 4.81 28.47
C GLU A 15 -13.00 3.75 29.53
N ARG A 16 -13.86 2.73 29.60
CA ARG A 16 -13.72 1.63 30.56
C ARG A 16 -12.43 0.86 30.37
N THR A 17 -12.05 0.62 29.11
CA THR A 17 -10.84 -0.14 28.78
C THR A 17 -9.57 0.64 29.12
N ALA A 18 -9.54 1.93 28.77
CA ALA A 18 -8.43 2.81 29.12
C ALA A 18 -8.28 2.93 30.65
N ALA A 19 -9.38 3.12 31.37
CA ALA A 19 -9.39 3.20 32.83
C ALA A 19 -8.91 1.90 33.48
N ALA A 20 -9.34 0.74 32.98
CA ALA A 20 -8.89 -0.57 33.47
C ALA A 20 -7.37 -0.79 33.28
N GLN A 21 -6.76 -0.11 32.31
CA GLN A 21 -5.32 -0.16 32.04
C GLN A 21 -4.55 1.00 32.71
N GLY A 22 -5.23 1.88 33.45
CA GLY A 22 -4.60 3.06 34.06
C GLY A 22 -4.13 4.11 33.05
N LEU A 23 -4.67 4.09 31.83
CA LEU A 23 -4.29 4.99 30.73
C LEU A 23 -5.37 6.05 30.49
N THR A 24 -4.94 7.20 29.97
CA THR A 24 -5.90 8.17 29.41
C THR A 24 -6.49 7.67 28.09
N LYS A 25 -7.68 8.15 27.72
CA LYS A 25 -8.31 7.78 26.43
C LYS A 25 -7.36 8.04 25.24
N SER A 26 -6.65 9.16 25.27
CA SER A 26 -5.74 9.55 24.19
C SER A 26 -4.50 8.67 24.12
N GLU A 27 -3.95 8.23 25.25
CA GLU A 27 -2.82 7.29 25.26
C GLU A 27 -3.23 5.93 24.73
N PHE A 28 -4.37 5.42 25.19
CA PHE A 28 -4.91 4.14 24.72
C PHE A 28 -5.25 4.16 23.23
N LEU A 29 -5.86 5.24 22.72
CA LEU A 29 -6.10 5.41 21.28
C LEU A 29 -4.79 5.48 20.50
N ARG A 30 -3.79 6.19 21.02
CA ARG A 30 -2.50 6.36 20.34
C ARG A 30 -1.77 5.02 20.22
N SER A 31 -1.78 4.20 21.27
CA SER A 31 -1.16 2.87 21.24
C SER A 31 -1.86 1.93 20.25
N LEU A 32 -3.20 1.94 20.22
CA LEU A 32 -3.97 1.13 19.27
C LEU A 32 -3.72 1.53 17.81
N ILE A 33 -3.64 2.84 17.52
CA ILE A 33 -3.35 3.33 16.17
C ILE A 33 -1.93 2.91 15.75
N ASP A 34 -0.95 3.09 16.64
CA ASP A 34 0.44 2.71 16.36
C ASP A 34 0.58 1.20 16.13
N GLU A 35 -0.07 0.38 16.96
CA GLU A 35 -0.11 -1.06 16.78
C GLU A 35 -0.72 -1.45 15.43
N ARG A 36 -1.89 -0.89 15.07
CA ARG A 36 -2.53 -1.17 13.79
C ARG A 36 -1.67 -0.76 12.60
N LEU A 37 -1.05 0.42 12.65
CA LEU A 37 -0.16 0.88 11.58
C LEU A 37 1.07 -0.02 11.43
N LYS A 38 1.61 -0.53 12.54
CA LYS A 38 2.70 -1.52 12.53
C LYS A 38 2.25 -2.85 11.96
N GLU A 39 1.06 -3.32 12.32
CA GLU A 39 0.47 -4.54 11.75
C GLU A 39 0.27 -4.41 10.23
N ASP A 40 -0.27 -3.28 9.77
CA ASP A 40 -0.48 -3.01 8.35
C ASP A 40 0.86 -2.90 7.60
N ALA A 41 1.88 -2.27 8.21
CA ALA A 41 3.22 -2.23 7.63
C ALA A 41 3.88 -3.62 7.55
N ARG A 42 3.60 -4.50 8.52
CA ARG A 42 4.05 -5.90 8.53
C ARG A 42 3.29 -6.77 7.53
N ARG A 43 2.03 -6.45 7.25
CA ARG A 43 1.26 -7.01 6.13
C ARG A 43 1.77 -6.41 4.83
N ALA A 44 3.00 -6.74 4.46
CA ALA A 44 3.57 -6.37 3.19
C ALA A 44 2.58 -6.75 2.08
N THR A 45 2.13 -5.75 1.32
CA THR A 45 1.23 -6.00 0.20
C THR A 45 1.91 -6.96 -0.78
N PRO A 46 1.17 -7.81 -1.52
CA PRO A 46 1.77 -8.70 -2.53
C PRO A 46 2.70 -7.96 -3.51
N TRP A 47 2.41 -6.68 -3.78
CA TRP A 47 3.26 -5.79 -4.57
C TRP A 47 4.59 -5.47 -3.87
N GLN A 48 4.58 -5.13 -2.57
CA GLN A 48 5.79 -4.86 -1.78
C GLN A 48 6.63 -6.13 -1.58
N LEU A 49 6.02 -7.27 -1.27
CA LEU A 49 6.69 -8.58 -1.17
C LEU A 49 7.38 -8.97 -2.49
N GLY A 50 6.71 -8.65 -3.59
CA GLY A 50 7.26 -8.92 -4.91
C GLY A 50 8.21 -7.84 -5.40
N HIS A 51 8.25 -6.62 -4.85
CA HIS A 51 9.08 -5.52 -5.36
C HIS A 51 10.57 -5.90 -5.43
N GLU A 52 11.11 -6.54 -4.38
CA GLU A 52 12.49 -7.05 -4.38
C GLU A 52 12.72 -8.19 -5.37
N ARG A 53 11.66 -8.92 -5.75
CA ARG A 53 11.68 -10.01 -6.73
C ARG A 53 11.40 -9.55 -8.16
N PHE A 54 10.63 -8.47 -8.34
CA PHE A 54 10.23 -7.88 -9.62
C PHE A 54 11.29 -6.94 -10.20
N GLY A 55 12.24 -6.49 -9.37
CA GLY A 55 13.32 -5.57 -9.73
C GLY A 55 14.39 -6.10 -10.72
N ARG A 56 14.26 -7.30 -11.29
CA ARG A 56 15.22 -7.82 -12.30
C ARG A 56 14.78 -7.68 -13.76
N VAL A 57 13.58 -7.18 -14.04
CA VAL A 57 13.08 -7.04 -15.43
C VAL A 57 12.35 -5.73 -15.68
N GLY A 58 12.95 -4.62 -15.23
CA GLY A 58 12.64 -3.31 -15.80
C GLY A 58 13.41 -3.14 -17.11
N SER A 59 12.73 -3.02 -18.24
CA SER A 59 13.35 -2.83 -19.57
C SER A 59 14.17 -1.53 -19.72
N GLY A 60 14.30 -0.73 -18.65
CA GLY A 60 14.88 0.62 -18.65
C GLY A 60 14.12 1.63 -19.51
N ARG A 61 12.99 1.25 -20.11
CA ARG A 61 12.26 2.03 -21.10
C ARG A 61 10.78 2.14 -20.70
N GLY A 62 10.45 3.23 -20.03
CA GLY A 62 9.09 3.56 -19.57
C GLY A 62 8.08 3.81 -20.70
N ASP A 63 8.55 3.88 -21.94
CA ASP A 63 7.73 4.11 -23.12
C ASP A 63 7.23 2.81 -23.78
N LEU A 64 7.62 1.62 -23.30
CA LEU A 64 7.21 0.35 -23.91
C LEU A 64 5.70 0.11 -23.85
N SER A 65 5.04 0.57 -22.80
CA SER A 65 3.59 0.44 -22.64
C SER A 65 2.85 1.39 -23.59
N THR A 66 3.34 2.62 -23.74
CA THR A 66 2.68 3.68 -24.53
C THR A 66 2.95 3.57 -26.03
N THR A 67 4.15 3.11 -26.44
CA THR A 67 4.54 2.98 -27.87
C THR A 67 4.48 1.55 -28.39
N ARG A 68 3.77 0.64 -27.71
CA ARG A 68 3.65 -0.79 -28.05
C ARG A 68 3.31 -1.02 -29.54
N LYS A 69 2.34 -0.28 -30.07
CA LYS A 69 1.87 -0.43 -31.46
C LYS A 69 2.94 -0.02 -32.49
N SER A 70 3.64 1.09 -32.24
CA SER A 70 4.69 1.58 -33.15
C SER A 70 5.90 0.64 -33.18
N LYS A 71 6.31 0.13 -32.02
CA LYS A 71 7.41 -0.84 -31.91
C LYS A 71 7.07 -2.18 -32.58
N LEU A 72 5.83 -2.66 -32.41
CA LEU A 72 5.38 -3.87 -33.07
C LEU A 72 5.37 -3.72 -34.60
N LYS A 73 4.87 -2.59 -35.11
CA LYS A 73 4.84 -2.29 -36.55
C LYS A 73 6.24 -2.19 -37.16
N ALA A 74 7.20 -1.59 -36.45
CA ALA A 74 8.60 -1.55 -36.85
C ALA A 74 9.23 -2.95 -36.90
N LYS A 75 8.99 -3.79 -35.87
CA LYS A 75 9.49 -5.17 -35.82
C LYS A 75 8.92 -6.03 -36.95
N LEU A 76 7.64 -5.86 -37.28
CA LEU A 76 7.00 -6.57 -38.39
C LEU A 76 7.54 -6.11 -39.75
N ARG A 77 7.70 -4.80 -39.98
CA ARG A 77 8.33 -4.28 -41.20
C ARG A 77 9.77 -4.77 -41.40
N GLY A 78 10.57 -4.83 -40.34
CA GLY A 78 11.93 -5.39 -40.40
C GLY A 78 11.98 -6.90 -40.67
N LYS A 79 10.89 -7.63 -40.38
CA LYS A 79 10.77 -9.07 -40.67
C LYS A 79 10.24 -9.34 -42.08
N THR A 80 9.39 -8.47 -42.61
CA THR A 80 8.83 -8.57 -43.97
C THR A 80 9.72 -7.90 -45.03
N GLY A 81 10.75 -7.13 -44.64
CA GLY A 81 11.76 -6.58 -45.53
C GLY A 81 12.85 -7.58 -45.94
N ARG A 82 12.47 -8.75 -46.48
CA ARG A 82 13.38 -9.68 -47.14
C ARG A 82 12.84 -9.97 -48.54
N HIS A 83 13.40 -9.23 -49.50
CA HIS A 83 13.21 -9.26 -50.96
C HIS A 83 11.80 -8.97 -51.48
#